data_AF-A0A920QX65-F1
#
_entry.id   AF-A0A920QX65-F1
#
_cell.length_a   1.000
_cell.length_b   1.000
_cell.length_c   1.000
_cell.angle_alpha   90.00
_cell.angle_beta   90.00
_cell.angle_gamma   90.00
#
_symmetry.space_group_name_H-M   'P 1'
#
loop_
_entity.id
_entity.type
_entity.pdbx_description
1 polymer ?
#
loop_
_entity_poly.entity_id
_entity_poly.type
_entity_poly.pdbx_seq_one_letter_code
_entity_poly.pdbx_strand_id
1 'polypeptide(L)'
;MNIYDQRADQTYRTGGIVYFAAPAAQIDTGGQWNTYEIRAEGDRIMVTLNGTVTVDFEDDTYSDGPLTLQYGNGIVRFRNVQIQRL
;
A
#
# COMPACT_ATOMS: atom_id res chain seq x y z
N MET A 1 0.30 -2.95 3.42
CA MET A 1 -0.01 -2.66 2.00
C MET A 1 0.61 -3.71 1.13
N ASN A 2 -0.12 -4.25 0.15
CA ASN A 2 0.48 -5.19 -0.80
C ASN A 2 1.23 -4.41 -1.90
N ILE A 3 2.43 -4.84 -2.27
CA ILE A 3 3.32 -4.12 -3.20
C ILE A 3 3.64 -4.88 -4.49
N TYR A 4 3.32 -6.17 -4.53
CA TYR A 4 3.48 -7.00 -5.72
C TYR A 4 2.56 -8.22 -5.67
N ASP A 5 1.88 -8.51 -6.76
CA ASP A 5 1.15 -9.77 -6.99
C ASP A 5 0.90 -9.99 -8.49
N GLN A 6 0.42 -11.20 -8.83
CA GLN A 6 0.04 -11.61 -10.20
C GLN A 6 -1.42 -12.06 -10.26
N ARG A 7 -2.29 -11.57 -9.35
CA ARG A 7 -3.68 -12.02 -9.25
C ARG A 7 -4.53 -11.44 -10.36
N ALA A 8 -5.53 -12.22 -10.78
CA ALA A 8 -6.52 -11.79 -11.77
C ALA A 8 -7.60 -10.88 -11.16
N ASP A 9 -7.91 -11.04 -9.87
CA ASP A 9 -8.92 -10.28 -9.14
C ASP A 9 -8.30 -9.26 -8.17
N GLN A 10 -9.05 -8.24 -7.74
CA GLN A 10 -8.55 -7.11 -6.93
C GLN A 10 -8.42 -7.38 -5.43
N THR A 11 -8.99 -8.47 -4.88
CA THR A 11 -9.19 -8.69 -3.44
C THR A 11 -7.92 -8.54 -2.58
N TYR A 12 -6.75 -8.83 -3.14
CA TYR A 12 -5.46 -8.70 -2.46
C TYR A 12 -4.39 -8.09 -3.37
N ARG A 13 -4.79 -7.26 -4.32
CA ARG A 13 -3.83 -6.69 -5.27
C ARG A 13 -2.96 -5.61 -4.68
N THR A 14 -1.88 -5.38 -5.40
CA THR A 14 -0.94 -4.31 -5.22
C THR A 14 -1.67 -2.97 -5.13
N GLY A 15 -1.30 -2.16 -4.14
CA GLY A 15 -2.00 -0.91 -3.83
C GLY A 15 -3.18 -1.06 -2.85
N GLY A 16 -3.52 -2.29 -2.45
CA GLY A 16 -4.58 -2.56 -1.47
C GLY A 16 -4.11 -2.69 -0.02
N ILE A 17 -5.06 -2.57 0.90
CA ILE A 17 -4.93 -2.93 2.32
C ILE A 17 -5.43 -4.37 2.48
N VAL A 18 -4.50 -5.32 2.59
CA VAL A 18 -4.82 -6.76 2.67
C VAL A 18 -5.82 -7.01 3.80
N TYR A 19 -6.94 -7.67 3.47
CA TYR A 19 -8.11 -7.95 4.34
C TYR A 19 -9.09 -6.78 4.59
N PHE A 20 -8.75 -5.54 4.24
CA PHE A 20 -9.58 -4.37 4.55
C PHE A 20 -10.13 -3.68 3.30
N ALA A 21 -9.27 -3.40 2.32
CA ALA A 21 -9.65 -2.65 1.12
C ALA A 21 -8.87 -3.11 -0.11
N ALA A 22 -9.61 -3.57 -1.12
CA ALA A 22 -9.08 -3.82 -2.46
C ALA A 22 -8.73 -2.49 -3.16
N PRO A 23 -7.71 -2.44 -4.04
CA PRO A 23 -7.40 -1.22 -4.75
C PRO A 23 -8.46 -0.90 -5.80
N ALA A 24 -8.81 0.38 -5.94
CA ALA A 24 -9.77 0.89 -6.91
C ALA A 24 -9.24 0.85 -8.37
N ALA A 25 -7.93 0.69 -8.54
CA ALA A 25 -7.28 0.63 -9.84
C ALA A 25 -6.27 -0.52 -9.93
N GLN A 26 -6.22 -1.15 -11.11
CA GLN A 26 -5.18 -2.11 -11.44
C GLN A 26 -3.90 -1.38 -11.85
N ILE A 27 -2.82 -1.58 -11.09
CA ILE A 27 -1.48 -1.04 -11.41
C ILE A 27 -0.47 -2.18 -11.31
N ASP A 28 0.21 -2.48 -12.41
CA ASP A 28 1.23 -3.52 -12.45
C ASP A 28 2.60 -2.95 -12.06
N THR A 29 3.15 -3.42 -10.95
CA THR A 29 4.36 -2.86 -10.30
C THR A 29 5.62 -3.68 -10.50
N GLY A 30 5.52 -4.86 -11.13
CA GLY A 30 6.63 -5.79 -11.30
C GLY A 30 7.79 -5.18 -12.10
N GLY A 31 9.02 -5.44 -11.66
CA GLY A 31 10.24 -5.12 -12.42
C GLY A 31 10.62 -3.64 -12.51
N GLN A 32 9.90 -2.75 -11.84
CA GLN A 32 10.11 -1.29 -11.91
C GLN A 32 10.09 -0.63 -10.53
N TRP A 33 10.59 0.61 -10.46
CA TRP A 33 10.44 1.43 -9.27
C TRP A 33 9.03 2.01 -9.22
N ASN A 34 8.37 1.89 -8.06
CA ASN A 34 7.05 2.44 -7.82
C ASN A 34 7.10 3.37 -6.62
N THR A 35 6.30 4.42 -6.66
CA THR A 35 6.20 5.39 -5.56
C THR A 35 4.89 5.15 -4.83
N TYR A 36 5.01 4.90 -3.52
CA TYR A 36 3.90 4.92 -2.58
C TYR A 36 3.91 6.22 -1.80
N GLU A 37 2.74 6.87 -1.71
CA GLU A 37 2.42 7.84 -0.68
C GLU A 37 1.29 7.25 0.17
N ILE A 38 1.49 7.19 1.48
CA ILE A 38 0.51 6.66 2.43
C ILE A 38 0.26 7.74 3.46
N ARG A 39 -1.00 8.13 3.62
CA ARG A 39 -1.46 9.05 4.66
C ARG A 39 -2.34 8.28 5.63
N ALA A 40 -1.97 8.32 6.90
CA ALA A 40 -2.78 7.79 8.00
C ALA A 40 -3.12 8.98 8.91
N GLU A 41 -4.33 9.51 8.76
CA GLU A 41 -4.84 10.73 9.40
C GLU A 41 -6.01 10.35 10.32
N GLY A 42 -5.71 10.07 11.59
CA GLY A 42 -6.69 9.47 12.50
C GLY A 42 -7.14 8.12 11.95
N ASP A 43 -8.45 7.97 11.77
CA ASP A 43 -9.04 6.71 11.29
C ASP A 43 -9.04 6.60 9.76
N ARG A 44 -8.62 7.65 9.04
CA ARG A 44 -8.59 7.64 7.57
C ARG A 44 -7.22 7.23 7.04
N ILE A 45 -7.20 6.20 6.21
CA ILE A 45 -6.02 5.69 5.52
C ILE A 45 -6.20 5.90 4.02
N MET A 46 -5.29 6.67 3.42
CA MET A 46 -5.21 6.87 1.98
C MET A 46 -3.91 6.30 1.41
N VAL A 47 -4.03 5.50 0.35
CA VAL A 47 -2.91 4.93 -0.38
C VAL A 47 -2.90 5.49 -1.79
N THR A 48 -1.79 6.12 -2.16
CA THR A 48 -1.52 6.58 -3.52
C THR A 48 -0.35 5.79 -4.10
N LEU A 49 -0.57 5.14 -5.22
CA LEU A 49 0.43 4.36 -5.96
C LEU A 49 0.66 5.01 -7.32
N ASN A 50 1.90 5.40 -7.59
CA ASN A 50 2.29 6.05 -8.86
C ASN A 50 1.38 7.23 -9.25
N GLY A 51 0.96 8.02 -8.26
CA GLY A 51 0.09 9.20 -8.45
C GLY A 51 -1.41 8.89 -8.55
N THR A 52 -1.82 7.61 -8.46
CA THR A 52 -3.23 7.21 -8.46
C THR A 52 -3.65 6.81 -7.05
N VAL A 53 -4.73 7.39 -6.53
CA VAL A 53 -5.34 6.94 -5.27
C VAL A 53 -5.93 5.56 -5.48
N THR A 54 -5.34 4.55 -4.83
CA THR A 54 -5.79 3.16 -4.93
C THR A 54 -6.70 2.79 -3.77
N VAL A 55 -6.53 3.40 -2.60
CA VAL A 55 -7.41 3.18 -1.45
C VAL A 55 -7.65 4.51 -0.74
N ASP A 56 -8.90 4.71 -0.32
CA ASP A 56 -9.35 5.73 0.62
C ASP A 56 -10.36 5.06 1.55
N PHE A 57 -9.96 4.82 2.79
CA PHE A 57 -10.63 3.90 3.70
C PHE A 57 -10.63 4.47 5.13
N GLU A 58 -11.71 4.22 5.87
CA GLU A 58 -11.83 4.61 7.28
C GLU A 58 -11.87 3.35 8.16
N ASP A 59 -10.97 3.24 9.12
CA ASP A 59 -10.86 2.17 10.12
C ASP A 59 -10.07 2.64 11.35
N ASP A 60 -10.63 2.38 12.53
CA ASP A 60 -10.07 2.76 13.83
C ASP A 60 -9.46 1.56 14.58
N THR A 61 -9.42 0.37 13.95
CA THR A 61 -8.94 -0.86 14.58
C THR A 61 -7.49 -0.74 15.08
N TYR A 62 -6.64 -0.02 14.34
CA TYR A 62 -5.22 0.16 14.65
C TYR A 62 -4.79 1.63 14.47
N SER A 63 -5.06 2.45 15.49
CA SER A 63 -4.74 3.88 15.48
C SER A 63 -3.24 4.22 15.57
N ASP A 64 -2.42 3.29 16.07
CA ASP A 64 -0.97 3.45 16.16
C ASP A 64 -0.22 2.11 16.10
N GLY A 65 1.05 2.19 15.68
CA GLY A 65 1.91 1.02 15.61
C GLY A 65 3.21 1.28 14.84
N PRO A 66 4.11 0.28 14.81
CA PRO A 66 5.35 0.38 14.06
C PRO A 66 5.12 0.31 12.55
N LEU A 67 5.96 1.02 11.77
CA LEU A 67 6.08 0.77 10.34
C LEU A 67 7.03 -0.41 10.10
N THR A 68 6.59 -1.36 9.29
CA THR A 68 7.41 -2.52 8.90
C THR A 68 7.40 -2.72 7.39
N LEU A 69 8.48 -3.30 6.86
CA LEU A 69 8.60 -3.68 5.45
C LEU A 69 8.52 -5.21 5.35
N GLN A 70 7.48 -5.70 4.69
CA GLN A 70 7.28 -7.14 4.53
C GLN A 70 8.11 -7.69 3.37
N TYR A 71 8.62 -8.91 3.56
CA TYR A 71 9.18 -9.75 2.50
C TYR A 71 8.37 -11.05 2.42
N GLY A 72 8.00 -11.45 1.20
CA GLY A 72 7.36 -12.73 0.91
C GLY A 72 8.27 -13.68 0.14
N ASN A 73 8.66 -13.27 -1.07
CA ASN A 73 9.57 -14.03 -1.94
C ASN A 73 10.24 -13.09 -2.96
N GLY A 74 11.26 -13.58 -3.67
CA GLY A 74 11.93 -12.87 -4.76
C GLY A 74 12.91 -11.81 -4.26
N ILE A 75 13.09 -10.75 -5.05
CA ILE A 75 13.93 -9.60 -4.66
C ILE A 75 13.04 -8.38 -4.57
N VAL A 76 12.95 -7.80 -3.37
CA VAL A 76 12.33 -6.50 -3.14
C VAL A 76 13.43 -5.50 -2.80
N ARG A 77 13.42 -4.34 -3.47
CA ARG A 77 14.35 -3.25 -3.22
C ARG A 77 13.58 -2.02 -2.78
N PHE A 78 14.04 -1.38 -1.72
CA PHE A 78 13.48 -0.14 -1.20
C PHE A 78 14.50 0.99 -1.35
N ARG A 79 14.00 2.20 -1.60
CA ARG A 79 14.78 3.44 -1.57
C ARG A 79 13.87 4.59 -1.15
N ASN A 80 14.46 5.67 -0.63
CA ASN A 80 13.74 6.88 -0.25
C ASN A 80 12.56 6.60 0.71
N VAL A 81 12.74 5.70 1.68
CA VAL A 81 11.74 5.42 2.71
C VAL A 81 11.83 6.55 3.75
N GLN A 82 10.76 7.32 3.87
CA GLN A 82 10.67 8.48 4.75
C GLN A 82 9.36 8.42 5.54
N ILE A 83 9.38 8.93 6.77
CA ILE A 83 8.21 9.01 7.65
C ILE A 83 8.16 10.42 8.20
N GLN A 84 7.00 11.05 8.11
CA GLN A 84 6.71 12.35 8.68
C GLN A 84 5.46 12.24 9.53
N ARG A 85 5.49 12.84 10.72
CA ARG A 85 4.29 13.00 11.55
C ARG A 85 3.41 14.10 10.94
N LEU A 86 2.12 13.83 10.83
CA LEU A 86 1.10 14.76 10.38
C LEU A 86 0.60 15.65 11.53
#